data_AF-W4PIB1-F1
#
_entry.id   AF-W4PIB1-F1
#
_cell.length_a   1.000
_cell.length_b   1.000
_cell.length_c   1.000
_cell.angle_alpha   90.00
_cell.angle_beta   90.00
_cell.angle_gamma   90.00
#
_symmetry.space_group_name_H-M   'P 1'
#
loop_
_entity.id
_entity.type
_entity.pdbx_description
1 polymer ?
#
loop_
_entity_poly.entity_id
_entity_poly.type
_entity_poly.pdbx_seq_one_letter_code
_entity_poly.pdbx_strand_id
1 'polypeptide(L)'
;MKSKLIYYLVYAGMWLLSSLPFRVLYFLSDVNYLLMYYVARYRRKVVRDNLNRSFPEKSKDEIKRIEKRFYRYLSDYLMEDLKLLHMSVGDLRRRMTYKNTEQYLDFIARYGGIVLMIPHYANYEWITGMGTVMEPGDVPIQVYKPLKDPYLDRLFKRIRSRFGGYNIPKHSTAREIVRLKRDGKKMAVADNRPVAQQRR
;
A
#
# COMPACT_ATOMS: atom_id res chain seq x y z
N MET A 1 4.16 -29.33 -6.14
CA MET A 1 4.01 -29.02 -7.59
C MET A 1 2.72 -28.27 -7.93
N LYS A 2 1.53 -28.71 -7.47
CA LYS A 2 0.25 -28.00 -7.70
C LYS A 2 0.26 -26.52 -7.25
N SER A 3 0.86 -26.22 -6.08
CA SER A 3 1.01 -24.85 -5.56
C SER A 3 1.89 -23.93 -6.44
N LYS A 4 2.93 -24.46 -7.10
CA LYS A 4 3.79 -23.67 -8.00
C LYS A 4 3.06 -23.28 -9.28
N LEU A 5 2.33 -24.23 -9.88
CA LEU A 5 1.56 -23.98 -11.11
C LEU A 5 0.45 -22.95 -10.86
N ILE A 6 -0.33 -23.12 -9.79
CA ILE A 6 -1.36 -22.16 -9.39
C ILE A 6 -0.74 -20.78 -9.15
N TYR A 7 0.42 -20.71 -8.47
CA TYR A 7 1.12 -19.46 -8.29
C TYR A 7 1.48 -18.79 -9.63
N TYR A 8 2.10 -19.51 -10.56
CA TYR A 8 2.49 -18.92 -11.84
C TYR A 8 1.29 -18.46 -12.66
N LEU A 9 0.17 -19.20 -12.59
CA LEU A 9 -1.09 -18.78 -13.22
C LEU A 9 -1.66 -17.51 -12.58
N VAL A 10 -1.72 -17.44 -11.25
CA VAL A 10 -2.18 -16.25 -10.53
C VAL A 10 -1.25 -15.06 -10.79
N TYR A 11 0.06 -15.27 -10.74
CA TYR A 11 1.06 -14.25 -11.05
C TYR A 11 0.92 -13.75 -12.48
N ALA A 12 0.81 -14.66 -13.47
CA ALA A 12 0.63 -14.29 -14.86
C ALA A 12 -0.69 -13.53 -15.06
N GLY A 13 -1.77 -13.95 -14.41
CA GLY A 13 -3.04 -13.24 -14.39
C GLY A 13 -2.93 -11.82 -13.80
N MET A 14 -2.30 -11.67 -12.64
CA MET A 14 -2.06 -10.36 -12.02
C MET A 14 -1.15 -9.47 -12.88
N TRP A 15 -0.13 -10.06 -13.50
CA TRP A 15 0.78 -9.37 -14.40
C TRP A 15 0.06 -8.85 -15.66
N LEU A 16 -0.74 -9.71 -16.31
CA LEU A 16 -1.56 -9.31 -17.46
C LEU A 16 -2.62 -8.28 -17.08
N LEU A 17 -3.31 -8.48 -15.95
CA LEU A 17 -4.32 -7.55 -15.47
C LEU A 17 -3.70 -6.17 -15.21
N SER A 18 -2.55 -6.11 -14.54
CA SER A 18 -1.87 -4.85 -14.24
C SER A 18 -1.31 -4.13 -15.47
N SER A 19 -1.08 -4.82 -16.60
CA SER A 19 -0.65 -4.16 -17.84
C SER A 19 -1.78 -3.37 -18.52
N LEU A 20 -3.05 -3.70 -18.24
CA LEU A 20 -4.22 -3.04 -18.84
C LEU A 20 -4.29 -1.54 -18.53
N PRO A 21 -4.88 -0.72 -19.42
CA PRO A 21 -5.11 0.70 -19.16
C PRO A 21 -6.00 0.93 -17.94
N PHE A 22 -5.79 2.04 -17.22
CA PHE A 22 -6.59 2.36 -16.02
C PHE A 22 -8.10 2.37 -16.25
N ARG A 23 -8.57 2.82 -17.43
CA ARG A 23 -10.00 2.82 -17.75
C ARG A 23 -10.61 1.41 -17.69
N VAL A 24 -9.87 0.42 -18.18
CA VAL A 24 -10.29 -0.99 -18.13
C VAL A 24 -10.25 -1.50 -16.69
N LEU A 25 -9.21 -1.13 -15.93
CA LEU A 25 -9.11 -1.50 -14.51
C LEU A 25 -10.24 -0.93 -13.66
N TYR A 26 -10.66 0.32 -13.88
CA TYR A 26 -11.80 0.89 -13.16
C TYR A 26 -13.12 0.25 -13.57
N PHE A 27 -13.29 -0.15 -14.83
CA PHE A 27 -14.44 -0.96 -15.23
C PHE A 27 -14.45 -2.32 -14.50
N LEU A 28 -13.31 -3.01 -14.43
CA LEU A 28 -13.19 -4.26 -13.68
C LEU A 28 -13.38 -4.06 -12.17
N SER A 29 -12.96 -2.91 -11.64
CA SER A 29 -13.22 -2.49 -10.26
C SER A 29 -14.73 -2.39 -9.99
N ASP A 30 -15.49 -1.76 -10.88
CA ASP A 30 -16.94 -1.63 -10.76
C ASP A 30 -17.64 -3.00 -10.75
N VAL A 31 -17.21 -3.92 -11.62
CA VAL A 31 -17.70 -5.31 -11.60
C VAL A 31 -17.34 -6.00 -10.28
N ASN A 32 -16.09 -5.85 -9.82
CA ASN A 32 -15.63 -6.43 -8.56
C ASN A 32 -16.41 -5.88 -7.35
N TYR A 33 -16.74 -4.59 -7.34
CA TYR A 33 -17.58 -3.97 -6.33
C TYR A 33 -18.94 -4.68 -6.23
N LEU A 34 -19.58 -4.94 -7.39
CA LEU A 34 -20.87 -5.63 -7.41
C LEU A 34 -20.77 -7.04 -6.84
N LEU A 35 -19.72 -7.78 -7.22
CA LEU A 35 -19.46 -9.12 -6.72
C LEU A 35 -19.19 -9.12 -5.21
N MET A 36 -18.31 -8.25 -4.72
CA MET A 36 -17.97 -8.17 -3.30
C MET A 36 -19.16 -7.75 -2.44
N TYR A 37 -19.94 -6.76 -2.88
CA TYR A 37 -21.00 -6.18 -2.08
C TYR A 37 -22.30 -6.98 -2.11
N TYR A 38 -22.78 -7.34 -3.31
CA TYR A 38 -24.11 -7.93 -3.49
C TYR A 38 -24.09 -9.46 -3.48
N VAL A 39 -23.08 -10.08 -4.13
CA VAL A 39 -22.98 -11.54 -4.29
C VAL A 39 -22.31 -12.17 -3.08
N ALA A 40 -21.02 -11.90 -2.88
CA ALA A 40 -20.22 -12.50 -1.80
C ALA A 40 -20.53 -11.91 -0.42
N ARG A 41 -21.06 -10.68 -0.37
CA ARG A 41 -21.36 -9.93 0.87
C ARG A 41 -20.13 -9.87 1.80
N TYR A 42 -18.95 -9.72 1.20
CA TYR A 42 -17.66 -9.95 1.85
C TYR A 42 -17.48 -9.09 3.10
N ARG A 43 -17.52 -9.67 4.31
CA ARG A 43 -17.33 -8.98 5.60
C ARG A 43 -18.24 -7.77 5.86
N ARG A 44 -19.41 -7.71 5.22
CA ARG A 44 -20.33 -6.56 5.31
C ARG A 44 -20.75 -6.21 6.74
N LYS A 45 -20.98 -7.23 7.57
CA LYS A 45 -21.32 -7.04 8.99
C LYS A 45 -20.22 -6.30 9.75
N VAL A 46 -18.97 -6.74 9.58
CA VAL A 46 -17.80 -6.12 10.25
C VAL A 46 -17.64 -4.67 9.81
N VAL A 47 -17.75 -4.40 8.51
CA VAL A 47 -17.66 -3.03 7.98
C VAL A 47 -18.77 -2.15 8.57
N ARG A 48 -20.01 -2.64 8.59
CA ARG A 48 -21.15 -1.91 9.14
C ARG A 48 -21.00 -1.64 10.63
N ASP A 49 -20.59 -2.64 11.40
CA ASP A 49 -20.40 -2.50 12.85
C ASP A 49 -19.31 -1.47 13.16
N ASN A 50 -18.22 -1.45 12.39
CA ASN A 50 -17.20 -0.41 12.49
C ASN A 50 -17.75 0.97 12.16
N LEU A 51 -18.51 1.10 11.06
CA LEU A 51 -19.11 2.38 10.67
C LEU A 51 -20.09 2.91 11.73
N ASN A 52 -20.92 2.05 12.31
CA ASN A 52 -21.84 2.45 13.39
C ASN A 52 -21.09 2.94 14.64
N ARG A 53 -19.93 2.33 14.96
CA ARG A 53 -19.10 2.75 16.10
C ARG A 53 -18.34 4.04 15.82
N SER A 54 -17.87 4.22 14.58
CA SER A 54 -17.11 5.41 14.17
C SER A 54 -17.99 6.61 13.88
N PHE A 55 -19.25 6.40 13.49
CA PHE A 55 -20.21 7.44 13.15
C PHE A 55 -21.56 7.20 13.84
N PRO A 56 -21.61 7.19 15.19
CA PRO A 56 -22.83 6.91 15.94
C PRO A 56 -23.94 7.93 15.69
N GLU A 57 -23.59 9.12 15.20
CA GLU A 57 -24.52 10.21 14.87
C GLU A 57 -25.26 10.02 13.54
N LYS A 58 -24.82 9.08 12.69
CA LYS A 58 -25.38 8.89 11.34
C LYS A 58 -26.57 7.95 11.33
N SER A 59 -27.54 8.26 10.48
CA SER A 59 -28.67 7.38 10.22
C SER A 59 -28.24 6.06 9.54
N LYS A 60 -29.08 5.03 9.66
CA LYS A 60 -28.84 3.73 8.99
C LYS A 60 -28.64 3.85 7.48
N ASP A 61 -29.34 4.79 6.83
CA ASP A 61 -29.23 5.00 5.38
C ASP A 61 -27.95 5.73 4.98
N GLU A 62 -27.45 6.65 5.81
CA GLU A 62 -26.13 7.25 5.64
C GLU A 62 -25.02 6.21 5.82
N ILE A 63 -25.11 5.38 6.86
CA ILE A 63 -24.15 4.28 7.08
C ILE A 63 -24.14 3.33 5.88
N LYS A 64 -25.32 2.96 5.35
CA LYS A 64 -25.41 2.10 4.16
C LYS A 64 -24.83 2.76 2.90
N ARG A 65 -24.98 4.08 2.74
CA ARG A 65 -24.34 4.85 1.65
C ARG A 65 -22.82 4.85 1.79
N ILE A 66 -22.30 5.12 2.99
CA ILE A 66 -20.86 5.07 3.27
C ILE A 66 -20.31 3.67 3.05
N GLU A 67 -21.00 2.64 3.52
CA GLU A 67 -20.64 1.24 3.32
C GLU A 67 -20.50 0.91 1.82
N LYS A 68 -21.49 1.25 0.99
CA LYS A 68 -21.40 1.02 -0.46
C LYS A 68 -20.21 1.75 -1.09
N ARG A 69 -19.98 3.02 -0.72
CA ARG A 69 -18.82 3.79 -1.19
C ARG A 69 -17.50 3.15 -0.75
N PHE A 70 -17.44 2.63 0.47
CA PHE A 70 -16.27 1.90 0.97
C PHE A 70 -15.96 0.68 0.11
N TYR A 71 -16.96 -0.12 -0.29
CA TYR A 71 -16.69 -1.27 -1.15
C TYR A 71 -16.26 -0.89 -2.56
N ARG A 72 -16.82 0.19 -3.14
CA ARG A 72 -16.34 0.70 -4.43
C ARG A 72 -14.89 1.17 -4.34
N TYR A 73 -14.60 1.96 -3.31
CA TYR A 73 -13.25 2.40 -2.99
C TYR A 73 -12.29 1.23 -2.74
N LEU A 74 -12.71 0.20 -2.02
CA LEU A 74 -11.89 -1.00 -1.78
C LEU A 74 -11.58 -1.74 -3.08
N SER A 75 -12.56 -1.82 -4.00
CA SER A 75 -12.34 -2.39 -5.32
C SER A 75 -11.36 -1.57 -6.16
N ASP A 76 -11.47 -0.23 -6.12
CA ASP A 76 -10.54 0.67 -6.83
C ASP A 76 -9.12 0.51 -6.28
N TYR A 77 -9.00 0.55 -4.95
CA TYR A 77 -7.76 0.34 -4.22
C TYR A 77 -7.05 -0.96 -4.63
N LEU A 78 -7.78 -2.08 -4.72
CA LEU A 78 -7.21 -3.37 -5.17
C LEU A 78 -6.67 -3.31 -6.60
N MET A 79 -7.40 -2.67 -7.52
CA MET A 79 -6.97 -2.57 -8.92
C MET A 79 -5.78 -1.62 -9.08
N GLU A 80 -5.75 -0.54 -8.30
CA GLU A 80 -4.66 0.43 -8.29
C GLU A 80 -3.36 -0.14 -7.69
N ASP A 81 -3.47 -0.93 -6.62
CA ASP A 81 -2.34 -1.65 -6.03
C ASP A 81 -1.74 -2.66 -7.01
N LEU A 82 -2.59 -3.39 -7.74
CA LEU A 82 -2.13 -4.26 -8.82
C LEU A 82 -1.47 -3.46 -9.94
N LYS A 83 -2.02 -2.30 -10.30
CA LYS A 83 -1.46 -1.45 -11.35
C LYS A 83 -0.03 -1.01 -11.05
N LEU A 84 0.37 -0.91 -9.78
CA LEU A 84 1.76 -0.63 -9.40
C LEU A 84 2.77 -1.62 -10.01
N LEU A 85 2.38 -2.82 -10.45
CA LEU A 85 3.26 -3.75 -11.18
C LEU A 85 3.77 -3.21 -12.53
N HIS A 86 2.95 -2.43 -13.23
CA HIS A 86 3.26 -1.87 -14.55
C HIS A 86 3.20 -0.34 -14.63
N MET A 87 2.74 0.33 -13.56
CA MET A 87 2.68 1.79 -13.49
C MET A 87 4.06 2.40 -13.72
N SER A 88 4.16 3.40 -14.61
CA SER A 88 5.38 4.18 -14.78
C SER A 88 5.50 5.25 -13.69
N VAL A 89 6.71 5.81 -13.51
CA VAL A 89 6.90 6.99 -12.63
C VAL A 89 6.05 8.17 -13.10
N GLY A 90 5.93 8.36 -14.42
CA GLY A 90 5.08 9.41 -15.01
C GLY A 90 3.60 9.21 -14.69
N ASP A 91 3.08 7.98 -14.80
CA ASP A 91 1.70 7.65 -14.40
C ASP A 91 1.46 7.94 -12.91
N LEU A 92 2.42 7.53 -12.07
CA LEU A 92 2.33 7.72 -10.63
C LEU A 92 2.30 9.20 -10.28
N ARG A 93 3.22 10.02 -10.83
CA ARG A 93 3.28 11.47 -10.59
C ARG A 93 2.04 12.22 -11.10
N ARG A 94 1.39 11.73 -12.16
CA ARG A 94 0.12 12.30 -12.63
C ARG A 94 -1.05 12.05 -11.68
N ARG A 95 -0.99 10.98 -10.89
CA ARG A 95 -2.10 10.53 -10.02
C ARG A 95 -1.85 10.82 -8.55
N MET A 96 -0.59 10.95 -8.15
CA MET A 96 -0.17 11.29 -6.80
C MET A 96 0.81 12.46 -6.83
N THR A 97 0.38 13.57 -6.25
CA THR A 97 1.24 14.75 -6.05
C THR A 97 1.78 14.74 -4.63
N TYR A 98 3.10 14.67 -4.51
CA TYR A 98 3.78 14.81 -3.23
C TYR A 98 3.98 16.30 -2.95
N LYS A 99 3.41 16.80 -1.85
CA LYS A 99 3.61 18.18 -1.38
C LYS A 99 4.77 18.23 -0.39
N ASN A 100 5.38 19.40 -0.22
CA ASN A 100 6.47 19.65 0.74
C ASN A 100 7.69 18.73 0.55
N THR A 101 8.00 18.37 -0.70
CA THR A 101 9.15 17.52 -1.02
C THR A 101 10.48 18.15 -0.63
N GLU A 102 10.58 19.49 -0.67
CA GLU A 102 11.78 20.21 -0.21
C GLU A 102 12.03 20.01 1.29
N GLN A 103 11.00 20.18 2.12
CA GLN A 103 11.11 19.92 3.57
C GLN A 103 11.44 18.45 3.86
N TYR A 104 10.83 17.53 3.10
CA TYR A 104 11.12 16.10 3.19
C TYR A 104 12.62 15.81 2.94
N LEU A 105 13.20 16.40 1.89
CA LEU A 105 14.62 16.24 1.56
C LEU A 105 15.54 16.93 2.58
N ASP A 106 15.20 18.15 3.01
CA ASP A 106 15.95 18.88 4.05
C ASP A 106 16.05 18.06 5.34
N PHE A 107 14.94 17.49 5.81
CA PHE A 107 14.96 16.69 7.04
C PHE A 107 15.79 15.41 6.90
N ILE A 108 15.72 14.74 5.75
CA ILE A 108 16.56 13.56 5.48
C ILE A 108 18.04 13.96 5.51
N ALA A 109 18.38 15.08 4.87
CA ALA A 109 19.75 15.58 4.82
C ALA A 109 20.28 15.99 6.20
N ARG A 110 19.49 16.74 6.96
CA ARG A 110 19.87 17.32 8.25
C ARG A 110 19.97 16.30 9.37
N TYR A 111 19.06 15.34 9.42
CA TYR A 111 18.96 14.37 10.53
C TYR A 111 19.50 12.99 10.19
N GLY A 112 19.93 12.76 8.95
CA GLY A 112 20.34 11.44 8.46
C GLY A 112 19.18 10.46 8.27
N GLY A 113 17.94 10.92 8.44
CA GLY A 113 16.74 10.18 8.15
C GLY A 113 15.51 10.65 8.90
N ILE A 114 14.34 10.20 8.45
CA ILE A 114 13.03 10.57 9.00
C ILE A 114 12.13 9.35 9.16
N VAL A 115 11.11 9.49 10.01
CA VAL A 115 9.98 8.55 10.12
C VAL A 115 8.72 9.23 9.59
N LEU A 116 8.10 8.60 8.60
CA LEU A 116 6.86 9.00 7.99
C LEU A 116 5.71 8.22 8.61
N MET A 117 4.82 8.93 9.30
CA MET A 117 3.60 8.36 9.85
C MET A 117 2.52 8.37 8.78
N ILE A 118 2.14 7.18 8.30
CA ILE A 118 1.23 7.03 7.16
C ILE A 118 -0.07 6.37 7.62
N PRO A 119 -1.24 7.03 7.53
CA PRO A 119 -2.50 6.36 7.79
C PRO A 119 -2.76 5.29 6.71
N HIS A 120 -3.39 4.18 7.10
CA HIS A 120 -3.96 3.21 6.14
C HIS A 120 -5.23 3.80 5.50
N TYR A 121 -5.05 4.87 4.74
CA TYR A 121 -6.10 5.66 4.11
C TYR A 121 -5.64 6.10 2.73
N ALA A 122 -6.59 6.28 1.81
CA ALA A 122 -6.33 6.43 0.39
C ALA A 122 -5.46 5.28 -0.17
N ASN A 123 -4.92 5.45 -1.37
CA ASN A 123 -3.93 4.53 -1.88
C ASN A 123 -2.57 4.79 -1.22
N TYR A 124 -2.38 4.26 -0.01
CA TYR A 124 -1.14 4.45 0.73
C TYR A 124 0.04 3.70 0.08
N GLU A 125 -0.20 2.67 -0.74
CA GLU A 125 0.87 1.94 -1.44
C GLU A 125 1.55 2.82 -2.50
N TRP A 126 0.87 3.86 -3.02
CA TRP A 126 1.50 4.84 -3.91
C TRP A 126 2.52 5.75 -3.20
N ILE A 127 2.54 5.79 -1.87
CA ILE A 127 3.60 6.48 -1.11
C ILE A 127 4.97 5.83 -1.36
N THR A 128 5.02 4.58 -1.78
CA THR A 128 6.27 3.94 -2.22
C THR A 128 6.96 4.71 -3.35
N GLY A 129 6.20 5.49 -4.14
CA GLY A 129 6.71 6.41 -5.15
C GLY A 129 7.50 7.59 -4.63
N MET A 130 7.49 7.88 -3.32
CA MET A 130 8.36 8.91 -2.74
C MET A 130 9.84 8.57 -2.89
N GLY A 131 10.21 7.30 -3.09
CA GLY A 131 11.58 6.97 -3.48
C GLY A 131 12.01 7.62 -4.80
N THR A 132 11.07 8.03 -5.66
CA THR A 132 11.38 8.76 -6.91
C THR A 132 11.70 10.24 -6.73
N VAL A 133 11.52 10.79 -5.52
CA VAL A 133 11.91 12.17 -5.19
C VAL A 133 13.15 12.24 -4.29
N MET A 134 13.64 11.10 -3.80
CA MET A 134 14.80 11.01 -2.91
C MET A 134 16.13 11.16 -3.67
N GLU A 135 17.15 11.64 -2.98
CA GLU A 135 18.51 11.76 -3.53
C GLU A 135 19.12 10.39 -3.84
N PRO A 136 19.98 10.27 -4.87
CA PRO A 136 20.68 9.03 -5.16
C PRO A 136 21.45 8.50 -3.95
N GLY A 137 21.14 7.27 -3.54
CA GLY A 137 21.79 6.60 -2.42
C GLY A 137 21.01 6.66 -1.11
N ASP A 138 19.98 7.51 -1.00
CA ASP A 138 19.04 7.49 0.11
C ASP A 138 18.10 6.27 0.00
N VAL A 139 17.63 5.79 1.15
CA VAL A 139 16.92 4.50 1.25
C VAL A 139 15.47 4.69 1.74
N PRO A 140 14.45 4.54 0.87
CA PRO A 140 13.05 4.51 1.29
C PRO A 140 12.72 3.15 1.92
N ILE A 141 12.71 3.10 3.24
CA ILE A 141 12.43 1.90 4.03
C ILE A 141 10.92 1.66 4.12
N GLN A 142 10.54 0.41 3.84
CA GLN A 142 9.18 -0.06 3.97
C GLN A 142 9.13 -1.25 4.92
N VAL A 143 8.51 -1.04 6.08
CA VAL A 143 8.36 -2.10 7.08
C VAL A 143 7.17 -2.96 6.70
N TYR A 144 7.38 -4.27 6.58
CA TYR A 144 6.31 -5.18 6.17
C TYR A 144 6.30 -6.47 6.99
N LYS A 145 5.17 -7.18 6.95
CA LYS A 145 5.03 -8.52 7.50
C LYS A 145 5.20 -9.53 6.38
N PRO A 146 6.17 -10.46 6.46
CA PRO A 146 6.31 -11.53 5.48
C PRO A 146 5.00 -12.29 5.27
N LEU A 147 4.65 -12.52 4.01
CA LEU A 147 3.49 -13.33 3.66
C LEU A 147 3.82 -14.82 3.84
N LYS A 148 2.81 -15.61 4.23
CA LYS A 148 2.98 -17.06 4.42
C LYS A 148 3.36 -17.77 3.13
N ASP A 149 2.81 -17.31 2.00
CA ASP A 149 3.16 -17.83 0.68
C ASP A 149 4.42 -17.13 0.17
N PRO A 150 5.53 -17.86 -0.06
CA PRO A 150 6.82 -17.25 -0.42
C PRO A 150 6.81 -16.63 -1.82
N TYR A 151 5.87 -17.04 -2.67
CA TYR A 151 5.77 -16.52 -4.02
C TYR A 151 4.98 -15.21 -4.05
N LEU A 152 3.86 -15.14 -3.33
CA LEU A 152 3.15 -13.88 -3.09
C LEU A 152 4.04 -12.87 -2.37
N ASP A 153 4.83 -13.32 -1.38
CA ASP A 153 5.83 -12.47 -0.70
C ASP A 153 6.82 -11.85 -1.69
N ARG A 154 7.33 -12.64 -2.63
CA ARG A 154 8.24 -12.18 -3.68
C ARG A 154 7.59 -11.19 -4.64
N LEU A 155 6.34 -11.45 -5.04
CA LEU A 155 5.57 -10.55 -5.89
C LEU A 155 5.37 -9.20 -5.19
N PHE A 156 4.90 -9.19 -3.94
CA PHE A 156 4.71 -7.96 -3.17
C PHE A 156 6.01 -7.16 -3.00
N LYS A 157 7.12 -7.83 -2.67
CA LYS A 157 8.45 -7.18 -2.63
C LYS A 157 8.80 -6.53 -3.96
N ARG A 158 8.59 -7.23 -5.08
CA ARG A 158 8.88 -6.71 -6.41
C ARG A 158 8.09 -5.44 -6.69
N ILE A 159 6.79 -5.43 -6.36
CA ILE A 159 5.91 -4.25 -6.52
C ILE A 159 6.46 -3.08 -5.71
N ARG A 160 6.70 -3.31 -4.43
CA ARG A 160 7.11 -2.28 -3.47
C ARG A 160 8.52 -1.74 -3.73
N SER A 161 9.38 -2.50 -4.40
CA SER A 161 10.73 -2.07 -4.77
C SER A 161 10.83 -1.32 -6.11
N ARG A 162 9.77 -1.22 -6.91
CA ARG A 162 9.83 -0.60 -8.25
C ARG A 162 10.27 0.87 -8.25
N PHE A 163 10.06 1.56 -7.14
CA PHE A 163 10.39 2.98 -6.97
C PHE A 163 11.53 3.20 -5.97
N GLY A 164 12.47 2.23 -5.89
CA GLY A 164 13.62 2.30 -4.97
C GLY A 164 13.37 1.74 -3.57
N GLY A 165 12.17 1.21 -3.32
CA GLY A 165 11.74 0.70 -2.02
C GLY A 165 12.62 -0.42 -1.45
N TYR A 166 13.07 -0.22 -0.21
CA TYR A 166 13.82 -1.20 0.58
C TYR A 166 12.90 -1.87 1.62
N ASN A 167 12.47 -3.08 1.33
CA ASN A 167 11.50 -3.83 2.14
C ASN A 167 12.19 -4.56 3.30
N ILE A 168 11.86 -4.18 4.54
CA ILE A 168 12.44 -4.78 5.75
C ILE A 168 11.36 -5.55 6.52
N PRO A 169 11.58 -6.84 6.83
CA PRO A 169 10.69 -7.58 7.72
C PRO A 169 10.62 -6.91 9.09
N LYS A 170 9.41 -6.77 9.63
CA LYS A 170 9.15 -6.10 10.92
C LYS A 170 10.14 -6.44 12.03
N HIS A 171 10.46 -7.73 12.22
CA HIS A 171 11.32 -8.21 13.30
C HIS A 171 12.80 -7.80 13.13
N SER A 172 13.21 -7.42 11.93
CA SER A 172 14.58 -7.02 11.61
C SER A 172 14.77 -5.50 11.49
N THR A 173 13.68 -4.72 11.60
CA THR A 173 13.67 -3.26 11.33
C THR A 173 14.76 -2.50 12.07
N ALA A 174 14.85 -2.65 13.40
CA ALA A 174 15.83 -1.91 14.19
C ALA A 174 17.28 -2.26 13.81
N ARG A 175 17.56 -3.55 13.56
CA ARG A 175 18.88 -4.04 13.17
C ARG A 175 19.31 -3.47 11.82
N GLU A 176 18.41 -3.49 10.83
CA GLU A 176 18.72 -2.97 9.50
C GLU A 176 18.86 -1.44 9.49
N ILE A 177 18.07 -0.71 10.28
CA ILE A 177 18.24 0.75 10.43
C ILE A 177 19.63 1.09 10.98
N VAL A 178 20.08 0.38 12.02
CA VAL A 178 21.42 0.60 12.60
C VAL A 178 22.52 0.27 11.58
N ARG A 179 22.36 -0.82 10.82
CA ARG A 179 23.28 -1.18 9.75
C ARG A 179 23.36 -0.10 8.67
N LEU A 180 22.22 0.32 8.12
CA LEU A 180 22.15 1.36 7.09
C LEU A 180 22.75 2.68 7.57
N LYS A 181 22.49 3.07 8.82
CA LYS A 181 23.11 4.25 9.44
C LYS A 181 24.63 4.13 9.51
N ARG A 182 25.16 2.96 9.89
CA ARG A 182 26.61 2.68 9.92
C ARG A 182 27.24 2.74 8.53
N ASP A 183 26.50 2.31 7.51
CA ASP A 183 26.90 2.35 6.10
C ASP A 183 26.74 3.76 5.49
N GLY A 184 26.46 4.79 6.31
CA GLY A 184 26.33 6.19 5.89
C GLY A 184 25.07 6.48 5.08
N LYS A 185 24.08 5.60 5.09
CA LYS A 185 22.82 5.76 4.35
C LYS A 185 21.86 6.66 5.10
N LYS A 186 21.26 7.62 4.38
CA LYS A 186 20.10 8.36 4.88
C LYS A 186 18.82 7.61 4.53
N MET A 187 17.81 7.72 5.37
CA MET A 187 16.64 6.84 5.32
C MET A 187 15.32 7.60 5.47
N ALA A 188 14.29 7.14 4.78
CA ALA A 188 12.91 7.53 5.07
C ALA A 188 12.13 6.26 5.45
N VAL A 189 11.69 6.17 6.71
CA VAL A 189 10.99 4.98 7.23
C VAL A 189 9.49 5.22 7.20
N ALA A 190 8.77 4.48 6.37
CA ALA A 190 7.31 4.44 6.38
C ALA A 190 6.80 3.52 7.49
N ASP A 191 6.09 4.06 8.49
CA ASP A 191 5.33 3.28 9.47
C ASP A 191 3.85 3.70 9.45
N ASN A 192 2.97 2.71 9.54
CA ASN A 192 1.54 2.85 9.38
C ASN A 192 0.75 2.41 10.62
N ARG A 193 1.46 2.22 11.74
CA ARG A 193 0.86 1.90 13.03
C ARG A 193 1.01 3.08 13.98
N PRO A 194 -0.04 3.41 14.76
CA PRO A 194 0.19 4.13 16.00
C PRO A 194 1.15 3.30 16.83
N VAL A 195 2.10 3.95 17.52
CA VAL A 195 2.95 3.30 18.53
C VAL A 195 2.00 2.48 19.40
N ALA A 196 2.13 1.15 19.33
CA ALA A 196 1.28 0.29 20.13
C ALA A 196 1.50 0.73 21.57
N GLN A 197 0.49 1.31 22.22
CA GLN A 197 0.43 1.31 23.66
C GLN A 197 0.59 -0.16 24.05
N GLN A 198 1.77 -0.48 24.59
CA GLN A 198 1.98 -1.73 25.29
C GLN A 198 0.83 -1.81 26.28
N ARG A 199 -0.12 -2.71 26.02
CA ARG A 199 -1.06 -3.13 27.05
C ARG A 199 -0.19 -3.72 28.15
N ARG A 200 0.03 -2.92 29.20
CA ARG A 200 0.44 -3.41 30.51
C ARG A 200 -0.67 -4.30 31.05
#